data_AF-A0A497RFP3-F1
#
_entry.id   AF-A0A497RFP3-F1
#
_cell.length_a   1.000
_cell.length_b   1.000
_cell.length_c   1.000
_cell.angle_alpha   90.00
_cell.angle_beta   90.00
_cell.angle_gamma   90.00
#
_symmetry.space_group_name_H-M   'P 1'
#
loop_
_entity.id
_entity.type
_entity.pdbx_description
1 polymer ?
#
loop_
_entity_poly.entity_id
_entity_poly.type
_entity_poly.pdbx_seq_one_letter_code
_entity_poly.pdbx_strand_id
1 'polypeptide(L)'
;MKVVVIQIRCPYCGRWITLSHEIIRQPKGYGAHYAHKIKKLSRTHIVILSILYFYGNKGKTPLPKRKISYLLHKKGIKISGNEVSARLSELHGLGFVKFEKSRIKLLDEERQKYRYVKIPHWYLTDRGLRKVLELKKEGLI
;
A
#
# COMPACT_ATOMS: atom_id res chain seq x y z
N MET A 1 1.56 -12.82 -20.69
CA MET A 1 2.71 -12.90 -19.77
C MET A 1 3.97 -12.59 -20.57
N LYS A 2 4.92 -11.81 -20.05
CA LYS A 2 6.21 -11.56 -20.74
C LYS A 2 7.32 -12.16 -19.89
N VAL A 3 7.94 -13.22 -20.40
CA VAL A 3 9.17 -13.78 -19.85
C VAL A 3 10.31 -13.01 -20.47
N VAL A 4 11.15 -12.37 -19.65
CA VAL A 4 12.40 -11.80 -20.15
C VAL A 4 13.47 -12.85 -19.93
N VAL A 5 14.11 -13.22 -21.03
CA VAL A 5 15.23 -14.15 -21.04
C VAL A 5 16.48 -13.31 -21.21
N ILE A 6 17.35 -13.31 -20.20
CA ILE A 6 18.64 -12.63 -20.23
C ILE A 6 19.70 -13.72 -20.30
N GLN A 7 20.54 -13.68 -21.34
CA GLN A 7 21.71 -14.55 -21.46
C GLN A 7 22.94 -13.75 -21.08
N ILE A 8 23.64 -14.22 -20.05
CA ILE A 8 24.88 -13.61 -19.56
C ILE A 8 26.00 -14.61 -19.77
N ARG A 9 27.10 -14.17 -20.36
CA ARG A 9 28.31 -14.98 -20.48
C ARG A 9 29.17 -14.79 -19.25
N CYS A 10 29.55 -15.89 -18.59
CA CYS A 10 30.48 -15.84 -17.48
C CYS A 10 31.86 -15.38 -17.99
N PRO A 11 32.43 -14.28 -17.49
CA PRO A 11 33.72 -13.78 -17.95
C PRO A 11 34.89 -14.69 -17.55
N TYR A 12 34.70 -15.58 -16.56
CA TYR A 12 35.76 -16.46 -16.04
C TYR A 12 35.84 -17.82 -16.75
N CYS A 13 34.71 -18.43 -17.11
CA CYS A 13 34.69 -19.77 -17.73
C CYS A 13 34.01 -19.81 -19.10
N GLY A 14 33.53 -18.67 -19.61
CA GLY A 14 32.94 -18.54 -20.94
C GLY A 14 31.56 -19.18 -21.12
N ARG A 15 31.04 -19.89 -20.11
CA ARG A 15 29.71 -20.52 -20.13
C ARG A 15 28.60 -19.48 -20.20
N TRP A 16 27.57 -19.77 -20.98
CA TRP A 16 26.35 -18.98 -21.05
C TRP A 16 25.37 -19.40 -19.95
N ILE A 17 24.89 -18.43 -19.17
CA ILE A 17 23.88 -18.61 -18.16
C ILE A 17 22.61 -17.93 -18.65
N THR A 18 21.52 -18.69 -18.72
CA THR A 18 20.20 -18.16 -19.10
C THR A 18 19.41 -17.89 -17.82
N LEU A 19 19.07 -16.63 -17.59
CA LEU A 19 18.18 -16.20 -16.51
C LEU A 19 16.81 -15.88 -17.10
N SER A 20 15.81 -16.69 -16.78
CA SER A 20 14.41 -16.40 -17.10
C SER A 20 13.76 -15.70 -15.91
N HIS A 21 13.28 -14.47 -16.11
CA HIS A 21 12.48 -13.77 -15.12
C HIS A 21 11.06 -13.54 -15.66
N GLU A 22 10.07 -14.07 -14.94
CA GLU A 22 8.67 -13.79 -15.23
C GLU A 22 8.32 -12.39 -14.75
N ILE A 23 8.04 -11.47 -15.68
CA ILE A 23 7.49 -10.16 -15.30
C ILE A 23 5.99 -10.34 -15.07
N ILE A 24 5.63 -10.65 -13.82
CA ILE A 24 4.23 -10.62 -13.37
C ILE A 24 3.82 -9.15 -13.22
N ARG A 25 3.34 -8.54 -14.31
CA ARG A 25 2.73 -7.20 -14.27
C ARG A 25 1.33 -7.31 -13.66
N GLN A 26 1.24 -7.26 -12.33
CA GLN A 26 -0.07 -7.05 -11.69
C GLN A 26 -0.61 -5.65 -12.06
N PRO A 27 -1.91 -5.52 -12.34
CA PRO A 27 -2.51 -4.22 -12.63
C PRO A 27 -2.34 -3.28 -11.42
N LYS A 28 -2.14 -1.98 -11.68
CA LYS A 28 -1.94 -0.97 -10.63
C LYS A 28 -3.14 -0.97 -9.67
N GLY A 29 -2.89 -1.26 -8.39
CA GLY A 29 -3.89 -1.30 -7.33
C GLY A 29 -4.19 -2.68 -6.75
N TYR A 30 -3.49 -3.74 -7.19
CA TYR A 30 -3.68 -5.10 -6.67
C TYR A 30 -3.14 -5.32 -5.24
N GLY A 31 -2.36 -4.38 -4.70
CA GLY A 31 -1.58 -4.57 -3.48
C GLY A 31 -0.21 -5.18 -3.77
N ALA A 32 0.59 -5.42 -2.72
CA ALA A 32 1.91 -6.01 -2.89
C ALA A 32 1.80 -7.49 -3.29
N HIS A 33 2.40 -7.87 -4.43
CA HIS A 33 2.39 -9.25 -4.94
C HIS A 33 2.87 -10.28 -3.89
N TYR A 34 3.84 -9.88 -3.05
CA TYR A 34 4.42 -10.72 -2.00
C TYR A 34 3.66 -10.68 -0.66
N ALA A 35 2.50 -10.02 -0.58
CA ALA A 35 1.78 -9.84 0.68
C ALA A 35 1.47 -11.17 1.38
N HIS A 36 1.16 -12.22 0.62
CA HIS A 36 0.92 -13.58 1.14
C HIS A 36 2.14 -14.19 1.87
N LYS A 37 3.36 -13.69 1.62
CA LYS A 37 4.59 -14.12 2.31
C LYS A 37 4.82 -13.41 3.64
N ILE A 38 4.05 -12.35 3.94
CA ILE A 38 4.19 -11.57 5.18
C ILE A 38 3.56 -12.37 6.32
N LYS A 39 4.40 -13.03 7.12
CA LYS A 39 3.97 -13.82 8.28
C LYS A 39 3.63 -12.96 9.51
N LYS A 40 4.25 -11.78 9.64
CA LYS A 40 4.07 -10.89 10.80
C LYS A 40 3.99 -9.43 10.38
N LEU A 41 3.08 -8.68 10.99
CA LEU A 41 2.95 -7.24 10.79
C LEU A 41 4.09 -6.51 11.52
N SER A 42 4.81 -5.66 10.77
CA SER A 42 5.78 -4.73 11.37
C SER A 42 5.09 -3.64 12.21
N ARG A 43 5.84 -2.97 13.08
CA ARG A 43 5.34 -1.84 13.91
C ARG A 43 4.63 -0.78 13.06
N THR A 44 5.17 -0.44 11.89
CA THR A 44 4.57 0.55 10.99
C THR A 44 3.20 0.11 10.48
N HIS A 45 3.02 -1.18 10.18
CA HIS A 45 1.72 -1.72 9.78
C HIS A 45 0.68 -1.56 10.89
N ILE A 46 1.04 -1.96 12.11
CA ILE A 46 0.20 -1.88 13.29
C ILE A 46 -0.23 -0.43 13.51
N VAL A 47 0.69 0.53 13.39
CA VAL A 47 0.35 1.96 13.55
C VAL A 47 -0.50 2.49 12.40
N ILE A 48 -0.31 2.04 11.15
CA ILE A 48 -1.20 2.43 10.05
C ILE A 48 -2.62 1.91 10.30
N LEU A 49 -2.77 0.65 10.72
CA LEU A 49 -4.06 0.07 11.05
C LEU A 49 -4.73 0.80 12.22
N SER A 50 -3.98 1.16 13.27
CA SER A 50 -4.51 1.94 14.38
C SER A 50 -4.92 3.36 13.96
N ILE A 51 -4.15 4.01 13.07
CA ILE A 51 -4.51 5.31 12.52
C ILE A 51 -5.85 5.23 11.76
N LEU A 52 -5.99 4.25 10.87
CA LEU A 52 -7.23 4.06 10.12
C LEU A 52 -8.41 3.71 11.02
N TYR A 53 -8.17 2.99 12.12
CA TYR A 53 -9.19 2.69 13.10
C TYR A 53 -9.61 3.94 13.90
N PHE A 54 -8.68 4.63 14.56
CA PHE A 54 -9.02 5.73 15.46
C PHE A 54 -9.41 7.01 14.70
N TYR A 55 -8.67 7.36 13.67
CA TYR A 55 -8.91 8.60 12.92
C TYR A 55 -9.86 8.40 11.72
N GLY A 56 -10.09 7.16 11.31
CA GLY A 56 -11.10 6.80 10.33
C GLY A 56 -12.44 6.42 10.97
N ASN A 57 -12.76 6.89 12.18
CA ASN A 57 -14.01 6.59 12.89
C ASN A 57 -14.37 5.09 12.90
N LYS A 58 -13.47 4.27 13.45
CA LYS A 58 -13.54 2.80 13.47
C LYS A 58 -13.61 2.17 12.08
N GLY A 59 -12.96 2.79 11.09
CA GLY A 59 -12.90 2.33 9.70
C GLY A 59 -14.02 2.84 8.79
N LYS A 60 -14.95 3.65 9.30
CA LYS A 60 -16.07 4.23 8.52
C LYS A 60 -15.65 5.40 7.62
N THR A 61 -14.61 6.12 7.99
CA THR A 61 -14.13 7.30 7.25
C THR A 61 -12.79 7.00 6.59
N PRO A 62 -12.68 7.14 5.27
CA PRO A 62 -11.43 6.87 4.59
C PRO A 62 -10.45 8.04 4.74
N LEU A 63 -9.15 7.74 4.83
CA LEU A 63 -8.09 8.73 5.02
C LEU A 63 -7.17 8.81 3.80
N PRO A 64 -6.81 10.01 3.32
CA PRO A 64 -5.83 10.15 2.26
C PRO A 64 -4.42 9.84 2.79
N LYS A 65 -3.53 9.33 1.90
CA LYS A 65 -2.13 9.00 2.24
C LYS A 65 -1.42 10.12 3.00
N ARG A 66 -1.63 11.39 2.61
CA ARG A 66 -1.02 12.56 3.25
C ARG A 66 -1.39 12.67 4.74
N LYS A 67 -2.65 12.39 5.09
CA LYS A 67 -3.12 12.42 6.49
C LYS A 67 -2.52 11.27 7.30
N ILE A 68 -2.45 10.07 6.71
CA ILE A 68 -1.81 8.90 7.34
C ILE A 68 -0.34 9.20 7.63
N SER A 69 0.38 9.73 6.64
CA SER A 69 1.80 10.11 6.77
C SER A 69 2.01 11.15 7.88
N TYR A 70 1.16 12.17 7.96
CA TYR A 70 1.21 13.17 9.01
C TYR A 70 1.01 12.56 10.40
N LEU A 71 0.01 11.67 10.55
CA LEU A 71 -0.28 11.01 11.83
C LEU A 71 0.80 10.02 12.26
N LEU A 72 1.47 9.35 11.32
CA LEU A 72 2.64 8.54 11.60
C LEU A 72 3.78 9.39 12.16
N HIS A 73 4.06 10.54 11.53
CA HIS A 73 5.09 11.46 12.00
C HIS A 73 4.77 12.01 13.41
N LYS A 74 3.49 12.34 13.67
CA LYS A 74 3.02 12.77 15.00
C LYS A 74 3.23 11.68 16.07
N LYS A 75 3.21 10.40 15.68
CA LYS A 75 3.51 9.24 16.56
C LYS A 75 5.00 8.89 16.60
N GLY A 76 5.88 9.75 16.09
CA GLY A 76 7.34 9.54 16.10
C GLY A 76 7.85 8.58 15.02
N ILE A 77 7.01 8.12 14.10
CA ILE A 77 7.42 7.25 12.99
C ILE A 77 7.74 8.12 11.78
N LYS A 78 9.04 8.38 11.59
CA LYS A 78 9.57 9.11 10.43
C LYS A 78 9.87 8.12 9.30
N ILE A 79 8.99 8.05 8.31
CA ILE A 79 9.20 7.24 7.11
C ILE A 79 8.90 8.07 5.85
N SER A 80 9.54 7.71 4.75
CA SER A 80 9.33 8.35 3.46
C SER A 80 7.92 8.10 2.90
N GLY A 81 7.45 8.99 2.02
CA GLY A 81 6.16 8.81 1.35
C GLY A 81 6.07 7.54 0.49
N ASN A 82 7.21 7.01 0.05
CA ASN A 82 7.31 5.74 -0.68
C ASN A 82 7.10 4.56 0.26
N GLU A 83 7.72 4.58 1.43
CA GLU A 83 7.52 3.54 2.46
C GLU A 83 6.08 3.50 2.95
N VAL A 84 5.42 4.65 3.17
CA VAL A 84 3.99 4.68 3.49
C VAL A 84 3.17 3.95 2.41
N SER A 85 3.51 4.20 1.14
CA SER A 85 2.81 3.58 0.01
C SER A 85 3.08 2.08 -0.08
N ALA A 86 4.31 1.64 0.23
CA ALA A 86 4.69 0.23 0.30
C ALA A 86 3.90 -0.50 1.39
N ARG A 87 3.86 0.05 2.62
CA ARG A 87 3.12 -0.55 3.74
C ARG A 87 1.61 -0.60 3.51
N LEU A 88 1.03 0.44 2.88
CA LEU A 88 -0.37 0.43 2.47
C LEU A 88 -0.65 -0.63 1.40
N SER A 89 0.27 -0.82 0.45
CA SER A 89 0.15 -1.86 -0.58
C SER A 89 0.28 -3.27 0.01
N GLU A 90 1.17 -3.47 0.99
CA GLU A 90 1.30 -4.72 1.74
C GLU A 90 0.01 -5.04 2.51
N LEU A 91 -0.53 -4.08 3.27
CA LEU A 91 -1.81 -4.23 3.97
C LEU A 91 -2.98 -4.47 3.03
N HIS A 92 -2.94 -3.88 1.83
CA HIS A 92 -3.93 -4.12 0.79
C HIS A 92 -3.87 -5.55 0.27
N GLY A 93 -2.67 -6.04 -0.04
CA GLY A 93 -2.46 -7.42 -0.47
C GLY A 93 -2.82 -8.45 0.61
N LEU A 94 -2.71 -8.08 1.89
CA LEU A 94 -3.20 -8.88 3.02
C LEU A 94 -4.72 -8.81 3.20
N GLY A 95 -5.39 -7.89 2.50
CA GLY A 95 -6.84 -7.68 2.58
C GLY A 95 -7.28 -6.94 3.85
N PHE A 96 -6.39 -6.23 4.56
CA PHE A 96 -6.73 -5.47 5.76
C PHE A 96 -7.19 -4.04 5.46
N VAL A 97 -6.73 -3.49 4.34
CA VAL A 97 -7.14 -2.16 3.88
C VAL A 97 -7.59 -2.23 2.43
N LYS A 98 -8.50 -1.34 2.05
CA LYS A 98 -8.83 -1.08 0.66
C LYS A 98 -8.75 0.42 0.39
N PHE A 99 -8.72 0.80 -0.87
CA PHE A 99 -8.70 2.20 -1.25
C PHE A 99 -9.72 2.50 -2.34
N GLU A 100 -10.27 3.69 -2.27
CA GLU A 100 -11.12 4.28 -3.29
C GLU A 100 -10.40 5.45 -3.95
N LYS A 101 -10.60 5.59 -5.26
CA LYS A 101 -10.09 6.74 -6.00
C LYS A 101 -11.15 7.82 -5.90
N SER A 102 -10.91 8.86 -5.10
CA SER A 102 -11.78 10.03 -5.14
C SER A 102 -11.59 10.72 -6.49
N ARG A 103 -12.70 10.96 -7.20
CA ARG A 103 -12.72 11.92 -8.31
C ARG A 103 -13.06 13.30 -7.71
N ILE A 104 -12.54 14.36 -8.34
CA ILE A 104 -13.09 15.73 -8.41
C ILE A 104 -12.19 16.85 -7.83
N LYS A 105 -11.90 17.84 -8.68
CA LYS A 105 -12.15 19.26 -8.38
C LYS A 105 -12.36 20.07 -9.67
N LEU A 106 -13.40 20.92 -9.69
CA LEU A 106 -13.69 21.93 -10.71
C LEU A 106 -12.60 23.01 -10.66
N LEU A 107 -11.98 23.33 -11.79
CA LEU A 107 -10.90 24.32 -11.84
C LEU A 107 -11.39 25.70 -12.29
N ASP A 108 -12.45 25.74 -13.09
CA ASP A 108 -12.95 26.93 -13.76
C ASP A 108 -14.36 26.63 -14.29
N GLU A 109 -15.38 27.35 -13.83
CA GLU A 109 -16.79 27.09 -14.19
C GLU A 109 -17.06 27.46 -15.66
N GLU A 110 -16.34 28.46 -16.18
CA GLU A 110 -16.50 28.97 -17.56
C GLU A 110 -15.81 28.12 -18.64
N ARG A 111 -14.73 27.40 -18.32
CA ARG A 111 -13.88 26.71 -19.33
C ARG A 111 -13.96 25.19 -19.33
N GLN A 112 -14.76 24.58 -18.46
CA GLN A 112 -14.93 23.13 -18.30
C GLN A 112 -13.60 22.32 -18.33
N LYS A 113 -12.49 22.90 -17.85
CA LYS A 113 -11.20 22.20 -17.85
C LYS A 113 -11.10 21.26 -16.65
N TYR A 114 -11.34 19.98 -16.87
CA TYR A 114 -11.20 18.92 -15.87
C TYR A 114 -9.71 18.59 -15.64
N ARG A 115 -9.22 18.63 -14.38
CA ARG A 115 -7.95 17.98 -14.01
C ARG A 115 -8.19 16.83 -13.04
N TYR A 116 -8.00 15.60 -13.51
CA TYR A 116 -8.14 14.40 -12.71
C TYR A 116 -6.96 14.22 -11.75
N VAL A 117 -7.11 14.53 -10.46
CA VAL A 117 -6.12 14.14 -9.45
C VAL A 117 -6.63 12.89 -8.72
N LYS A 118 -6.11 11.72 -9.10
CA LYS A 118 -6.40 10.43 -8.47
C LYS A 118 -5.79 10.38 -7.06
N ILE A 119 -6.47 10.92 -6.05
CA ILE A 119 -6.03 10.80 -4.66
C ILE A 119 -6.65 9.53 -4.05
N PRO A 120 -5.84 8.50 -3.72
CA PRO A 120 -6.35 7.30 -3.09
C PRO A 120 -6.71 7.59 -1.63
N HIS A 121 -7.94 7.25 -1.27
CA HIS A 121 -8.49 7.32 0.07
C HIS A 121 -8.55 5.90 0.64
N TRP A 122 -7.90 5.67 1.78
CA TRP A 122 -7.68 4.35 2.37
C TRP A 122 -8.58 4.10 3.56
N TYR A 123 -9.09 2.89 3.69
CA TYR A 123 -9.98 2.50 4.78
C TYR A 123 -9.81 1.03 5.14
N LEU A 124 -10.27 0.68 6.34
CA LEU A 124 -10.24 -0.70 6.83
C LEU A 124 -11.30 -1.54 6.10
N THR A 125 -10.94 -2.78 5.79
CA THR A 125 -11.91 -3.83 5.47
C THR A 125 -12.45 -4.45 6.75
N ASP A 126 -13.48 -5.30 6.66
CA ASP A 126 -13.97 -6.08 7.80
C ASP A 126 -12.87 -6.96 8.41
N ARG A 127 -12.01 -7.53 7.56
CA ARG A 127 -10.83 -8.30 7.98
C ARG A 127 -9.83 -7.41 8.71
N GLY A 128 -9.57 -6.21 8.21
CA GLY A 128 -8.70 -5.23 8.87
C GLY A 128 -9.23 -4.79 10.22
N LEU A 129 -10.55 -4.57 10.33
CA LEU A 129 -11.22 -4.21 11.57
C LEU A 129 -11.06 -5.32 12.62
N ARG A 130 -11.36 -6.57 12.26
CA ARG A 130 -11.12 -7.74 13.13
C ARG A 130 -9.67 -7.80 13.57
N LYS A 131 -8.72 -7.58 12.65
CA LYS A 131 -7.30 -7.61 12.98
C LYS A 131 -6.90 -6.53 13.97
N VAL A 132 -7.45 -5.32 13.88
CA VAL A 132 -7.20 -4.25 14.86
C VAL A 132 -7.75 -4.64 16.23
N LEU A 133 -8.93 -5.26 16.29
CA LEU A 133 -9.51 -5.73 17.56
C LEU A 133 -8.68 -6.83 18.21
N GLU A 134 -8.11 -7.75 17.43
CA GLU A 134 -7.13 -8.74 17.92
C GLU A 134 -5.89 -8.05 18.50
N LEU A 135 -5.30 -7.12 17.75
CA LEU A 135 -4.10 -6.38 18.18
C LEU A 135 -4.35 -5.57 19.47
N LYS A 136 -5.57 -5.07 19.67
CA LYS A 136 -5.99 -4.44 20.93
C LYS A 136 -6.04 -5.42 22.10
N LYS A 137 -6.61 -6.61 21.88
CA LYS A 137 -6.62 -7.68 22.91
C LYS A 137 -5.21 -8.12 23.28
N GLU A 138 -4.30 -8.13 22.31
CA GLU A 138 -2.87 -8.43 22.49
C GLU A 138 -2.06 -7.27 23.11
N GLY A 139 -2.67 -6.10 23.36
CA GLY A 139 -2.00 -4.93 23.95
C GLY A 139 -1.02 -4.21 23.01
N LEU A 140 -1.12 -4.43 21.69
CA LEU A 140 -0.24 -3.85 20.67
C LEU A 140 -0.75 -2.52 20.11
N ILE A 141 -2.02 -2.16 20.37
CA ILE A 141 -2.69 -0.92 19.93
C ILE A 141 -3.59 -0.37 21.03
#